data_AF-A0A960YMU6-F1
#
_entry.id   AF-A0A960YMU6-F1
#
_cell.length_a   1.000
_cell.length_b   1.000
_cell.length_c   1.000
_cell.angle_alpha   90.00
_cell.angle_beta   90.00
_cell.angle_gamma   90.00
#
_symmetry.space_group_name_H-M   'P 1'
#
loop_
_entity.id
_entity.type
_entity.pdbx_description
1 polymer ?
#
loop_
_entity_poly.entity_id
_entity_poly.type
_entity_poly.pdbx_seq_one_letter_code
_entity_poly.pdbx_strand_id
1 'polypeptide(L)'
;MRNVASGPYYDLGLFLLQFLVLSFVYYTMISSVLYLPWLGKWIRKPIGRLVHALVFMAGAIFLIYWLVPMRLIHRLFLDRIVDALLWPDVILSGMGLYRLAMLWDHLFGWLAQRYPTGS
;
A
#
# COMPACT_ATOMS: atom_id res chain seq x y z
N MET A 1 7.73 -5.88 -32.18
CA MET A 1 7.25 -4.96 -31.13
C MET A 1 8.43 -4.57 -30.26
N ARG A 2 8.48 -3.30 -29.85
CA ARG A 2 9.64 -2.53 -29.38
C ARG A 2 10.43 -3.23 -28.25
N ASN A 3 11.71 -3.54 -28.50
CA ASN A 3 12.70 -3.82 -27.46
C ASN A 3 12.95 -2.53 -26.68
N VAL A 4 12.11 -2.25 -25.68
CA VAL A 4 12.30 -1.13 -24.75
C VAL A 4 13.17 -1.66 -23.62
N ALA A 5 14.43 -1.22 -23.62
CA ALA A 5 15.41 -1.27 -22.53
C ALA A 5 14.95 -2.00 -21.25
N SER A 6 15.06 -3.33 -21.23
CA SER A 6 14.96 -4.15 -20.02
C SER A 6 16.26 -4.01 -19.23
N GLY A 7 16.48 -2.84 -18.64
CA GLY A 7 17.53 -2.60 -17.66
C GLY A 7 16.96 -2.68 -16.24
N PRO A 8 17.76 -3.03 -15.22
CA PRO A 8 17.28 -3.19 -13.84
C PRO A 8 16.58 -1.94 -13.28
N TYR A 9 16.91 -0.76 -13.81
CA TYR A 9 16.29 0.51 -13.45
C TYR A 9 14.87 0.70 -14.03
N TYR A 10 14.56 0.10 -15.18
CA TYR A 10 13.24 0.17 -15.80
C TYR A 10 12.24 -0.69 -15.02
N ASP A 11 12.67 -1.90 -14.64
CA ASP A 11 11.86 -2.82 -13.82
C ASP A 11 11.62 -2.25 -12.41
N LEU A 12 12.63 -1.60 -11.82
CA LEU A 12 12.49 -0.87 -10.56
C LEU A 12 11.53 0.33 -10.68
N GLY A 13 11.60 1.10 -11.77
CA GLY A 13 10.68 2.22 -12.01
C GLY A 13 9.23 1.77 -12.15
N LEU A 14 8.99 0.70 -12.90
CA LEU A 14 7.69 0.05 -13.02
C LEU A 14 7.19 -0.47 -11.67
N PHE A 15 8.05 -1.09 -10.87
CA PHE A 15 7.73 -1.53 -9.52
C PHE A 15 7.28 -0.37 -8.64
N LEU A 16 8.08 0.70 -8.58
CA LEU A 16 7.78 1.88 -7.76
C LEU A 16 6.48 2.54 -8.21
N LEU A 17 6.23 2.65 -9.51
CA LEU A 17 4.99 3.18 -10.04
C LEU A 17 3.79 2.30 -9.68
N GLN A 18 3.90 0.97 -9.83
CA GLN A 18 2.85 0.04 -9.45
C GLN A 18 2.59 0.08 -7.94
N PHE A 19 3.64 0.15 -7.12
CA PHE A 19 3.53 0.26 -5.67
C PHE A 19 2.89 1.58 -5.25
N LEU A 20 3.23 2.68 -5.92
CA LEU A 20 2.62 3.99 -5.71
C LEU A 20 1.12 3.96 -6.04
N VAL A 21 0.75 3.46 -7.23
CA VAL A 21 -0.65 3.32 -7.65
C VAL A 21 -1.40 2.41 -6.69
N LEU A 22 -0.81 1.28 -6.31
CA LEU A 22 -1.41 0.35 -5.36
C LEU A 22 -1.62 0.99 -3.99
N SER A 23 -0.66 1.76 -3.50
CA SER A 23 -0.78 2.47 -2.22
C SER A 23 -1.90 3.51 -2.25
N PHE A 24 -2.09 4.18 -3.39
CA PHE A 24 -3.16 5.14 -3.59
C PHE A 24 -4.54 4.47 -3.64
N VAL A 25 -4.67 3.38 -4.40
CA VAL A 25 -5.89 2.56 -4.41
C VAL A 25 -6.20 2.00 -3.03
N TYR A 26 -5.16 1.58 -2.29
CA TYR A 26 -5.33 1.09 -0.94
C TYR A 26 -5.80 2.18 0.03
N TYR A 27 -5.25 3.39 -0.10
CA TYR A 27 -5.72 4.57 0.61
C TYR A 27 -7.21 4.86 0.32
N THR A 28 -7.65 4.87 -0.95
CA THR A 28 -9.06 5.14 -1.26
C THR A 28 -9.98 4.07 -0.69
N MET A 29 -9.54 2.80 -0.68
CA MET A 29 -10.27 1.72 -0.03
C MET A 29 -10.41 1.94 1.47
N ILE A 30 -9.33 2.27 2.19
CA ILE A 30 -9.37 2.63 3.62
C ILE A 30 -10.33 3.80 3.86
N SER A 31 -10.18 4.88 3.09
CA SER A 31 -11.00 6.09 3.24
C SER A 31 -12.48 5.81 2.98
N SER A 32 -12.82 4.98 1.99
CA SER A 32 -14.22 4.59 1.70
C SER A 32 -14.89 3.90 2.90
N VAL A 33 -14.16 3.09 3.66
CA VAL A 33 -14.68 2.42 4.86
C VAL A 33 -14.94 3.41 5.99
N LEU A 34 -14.18 4.51 6.06
CA LEU A 34 -14.38 5.58 7.04
C LEU A 34 -15.63 6.42 6.78
N TYR A 35 -16.16 6.44 5.55
CA TYR A 35 -17.41 7.11 5.21
C TYR A 35 -18.66 6.35 5.68
N LEU A 36 -18.54 5.08 6.07
CA LEU A 36 -19.66 4.33 6.64
C LEU A 36 -20.01 4.86 8.04
N PRO A 37 -21.23 5.36 8.27
CA PRO A 37 -21.57 6.14 9.47
C PRO A 37 -21.47 5.34 10.78
N TRP A 38 -21.72 4.03 10.76
CA TRP A 38 -21.54 3.17 11.94
C TRP A 38 -20.06 2.86 12.22
N LEU A 39 -19.28 2.64 11.16
CA LEU A 39 -17.84 2.31 11.25
C LEU A 39 -17.04 3.51 11.71
N GLY A 40 -17.30 4.70 11.15
CA GLY A 40 -16.63 5.94 11.54
C GLY A 40 -16.79 6.26 13.03
N LYS A 41 -17.99 6.05 13.62
CA LYS A 41 -18.21 6.23 15.06
C LYS A 41 -17.43 5.23 15.91
N TRP A 42 -17.29 4.00 15.44
CA TRP A 42 -16.57 2.94 16.15
C TRP A 42 -15.05 3.12 16.08
N ILE A 43 -14.52 3.48 14.90
CA ILE A 43 -13.08 3.68 14.65
C ILE A 43 -12.52 4.89 15.43
N ARG A 44 -13.37 5.86 15.80
CA ARG A 44 -12.96 6.97 16.68
C ARG A 44 -12.55 6.50 18.08
N LYS A 45 -13.02 5.34 18.54
CA LYS A 45 -12.61 4.76 19.83
C LYS A 45 -11.20 4.17 19.71
N PRO A 46 -10.37 4.20 20.78
CA PRO A 46 -8.99 3.70 20.74
C PRO A 46 -8.91 2.23 20.30
N ILE A 47 -9.83 1.39 20.79
CA ILE A 47 -9.93 -0.02 20.41
C ILE A 47 -10.31 -0.18 18.93
N GLY A 48 -11.27 0.60 18.44
CA GLY A 48 -11.69 0.56 17.04
C GLY A 48 -10.57 0.97 16.10
N ARG A 49 -9.75 1.96 16.47
CA ARG A 49 -8.58 2.39 15.70
C ARG A 49 -7.51 1.29 15.62
N LEU A 50 -7.24 0.59 16.73
CA LEU A 50 -6.32 -0.54 16.76
C LEU A 50 -6.79 -1.68 15.86
N VAL A 51 -8.06 -2.09 15.99
CA VAL A 51 -8.61 -3.16 15.17
C VAL A 51 -8.60 -2.78 13.70
N HIS A 52 -8.98 -1.55 13.37
CA HIS A 52 -8.91 -1.03 12.01
C HIS A 52 -7.49 -1.11 11.46
N ALA A 53 -6.49 -0.61 12.19
CA ALA A 53 -5.08 -0.69 11.77
C ALA A 53 -4.63 -2.14 11.55
N LEU A 54 -4.97 -3.07 12.45
CA LEU A 54 -4.60 -4.48 12.31
C LEU A 54 -5.26 -5.14 11.10
N VAL A 55 -6.56 -4.90 10.88
CA VAL A 55 -7.31 -5.48 9.75
C VAL A 55 -6.76 -4.96 8.42
N PHE A 56 -6.53 -3.65 8.29
CA PHE A 56 -5.96 -3.09 7.08
C PHE A 56 -4.46 -3.38 6.92
N MET A 57 -3.72 -3.65 7.98
CA MET A 57 -2.35 -4.16 7.84
C MET A 57 -2.35 -5.60 7.31
N ALA A 58 -3.20 -6.47 7.86
CA ALA A 58 -3.36 -7.84 7.37
C ALA A 58 -3.87 -7.87 5.91
N GLY A 59 -4.81 -6.99 5.57
CA GLY A 59 -5.32 -6.82 4.20
C GLY A 59 -4.21 -6.40 3.22
N ALA A 60 -3.30 -5.50 3.63
CA ALA A 60 -2.19 -5.07 2.79
C ALA A 60 -1.21 -6.22 2.50
N ILE A 61 -0.87 -7.00 3.53
CA ILE A 61 -0.01 -8.19 3.41
C ILE A 61 -0.65 -9.22 2.47
N PHE A 62 -1.95 -9.48 2.64
CA PHE A 62 -2.71 -10.39 1.79
C PHE A 62 -2.76 -9.91 0.32
N LEU A 63 -2.97 -8.61 0.10
CA LEU A 63 -3.04 -8.00 -1.23
C LEU A 63 -1.69 -8.13 -1.96
N ILE A 64 -0.57 -7.85 -1.27
CA ILE A 64 0.78 -8.02 -1.81
C ILE A 64 1.06 -9.50 -2.16
N TYR A 65 0.63 -10.43 -1.32
CA TYR A 65 0.79 -11.87 -1.58
C TYR A 65 0.05 -12.32 -2.84
N TRP A 66 -1.15 -11.78 -3.09
CA TRP A 66 -2.00 -12.17 -4.22
C TRP A 66 -1.66 -11.45 -5.54
N LEU A 67 -0.99 -10.30 -5.49
CA LEU A 67 -0.57 -9.56 -6.68
C LEU A 67 0.62 -10.26 -7.37
N VAL A 68 0.30 -11.04 -8.40
CA VAL A 68 1.25 -11.70 -9.32
C VAL A 68 2.42 -10.80 -9.76
N PRO A 69 2.25 -9.52 -10.17
CA PRO A 69 3.38 -8.68 -10.57
C PRO A 69 4.36 -8.36 -9.43
N MET A 70 3.88 -8.26 -8.19
CA MET A 70 4.76 -8.05 -7.02
C MET A 70 5.62 -9.29 -6.76
N ARG A 71 5.07 -10.50 -6.92
CA ARG A 71 5.80 -11.76 -6.77
C ARG A 71 6.87 -11.94 -7.86
N LEU A 72 6.57 -11.53 -9.09
CA LEU A 72 7.49 -11.61 -10.22
C LEU A 72 8.70 -10.68 -10.07
N ILE A 73 8.50 -9.48 -9.51
CA ILE A 73 9.59 -8.52 -9.30
C ILE A 73 10.46 -8.91 -8.09
N HIS A 74 9.88 -9.49 -7.04
CA HIS A 74 10.67 -10.05 -5.94
C HIS A 74 11.59 -11.18 -6.42
N ARG A 75 11.16 -12.00 -7.39
CA ARG A 75 12.01 -13.00 -8.03
C ARG A 75 13.20 -12.38 -8.80
N LEU A 76 13.04 -11.18 -9.38
CA LEU A 76 14.14 -10.48 -10.07
C LEU A 76 15.28 -10.04 -9.13
N PHE A 77 15.01 -9.85 -7.84
CA PHE A 77 16.03 -9.49 -6.83
C PHE A 77 16.57 -10.70 -6.02
N LEU A 78 15.83 -11.82 -5.98
CA LEU A 78 16.08 -12.95 -5.07
C LEU A 78 16.32 -14.28 -5.80
N ASP A 79 16.93 -14.26 -6.99
CA ASP A 79 17.25 -15.47 -7.76
C ASP A 79 18.18 -16.48 -7.03
N ARG A 80 18.60 -16.21 -5.79
CA ARG A 80 19.52 -17.07 -5.01
C ARG A 80 19.12 -17.40 -3.57
N ILE A 81 18.03 -16.86 -3.02
CA ILE A 81 17.81 -16.97 -1.56
C ILE A 81 16.40 -17.50 -1.26
N VAL A 82 16.35 -18.84 -1.10
CA VAL A 82 15.42 -19.67 -0.30
C VAL A 82 13.99 -19.13 -0.16
N ASP A 83 13.00 -19.91 -0.60
CA ASP A 83 11.55 -19.62 -0.52
C ASP A 83 11.03 -19.10 0.86
N ALA A 84 11.79 -19.30 1.94
CA ALA A 84 11.52 -18.74 3.26
C ALA A 84 11.73 -17.22 3.38
N LEU A 85 12.61 -16.59 2.58
CA LEU A 85 12.82 -15.12 2.59
C LEU A 85 11.69 -14.34 1.89
N LEU A 86 10.88 -15.02 1.07
CA LEU A 86 9.75 -14.39 0.37
C LEU A 86 8.69 -13.83 1.34
N TRP A 87 8.50 -14.45 2.50
CA TRP A 87 7.49 -14.02 3.49
C TRP A 87 7.88 -12.73 4.23
N PRO A 88 9.10 -12.60 4.78
CA PRO A 88 9.60 -11.35 5.32
C PRO A 88 9.43 -10.17 4.35
N ASP A 89 9.78 -10.34 3.07
CA ASP A 89 9.67 -9.26 2.08
C ASP A 89 8.22 -8.90 1.75
N VAL A 90 7.32 -9.91 1.69
CA VAL A 90 5.88 -9.68 1.54
C VAL A 90 5.31 -8.93 2.75
N ILE A 91 5.74 -9.27 3.96
CA ILE A 91 5.32 -8.58 5.19
C ILE A 91 5.84 -7.15 5.19
N LEU A 92 7.13 -6.92 4.90
CA LEU A 92 7.72 -5.58 4.84
C LEU A 92 7.09 -4.73 3.73
N SER A 93 6.82 -5.32 2.57
CA SER A 93 6.13 -4.66 1.46
C SER A 93 4.67 -4.33 1.82
N GLY A 94 3.96 -5.23 2.51
CA GLY A 94 2.62 -4.98 3.03
C GLY A 94 2.58 -3.87 4.09
N MET A 95 3.55 -3.87 5.01
CA MET A 95 3.73 -2.80 5.98
C MET A 95 4.07 -1.46 5.31
N GLY A 96 4.93 -1.49 4.28
CA GLY A 96 5.27 -0.34 3.45
C GLY A 96 4.05 0.21 2.70
N LEU A 97 3.24 -0.67 2.12
CA LEU A 97 2.00 -0.32 1.43
C LEU A 97 1.02 0.38 2.38
N TYR A 98 0.82 -0.18 3.57
CA TYR A 98 -0.02 0.43 4.61
C TYR A 98 0.52 1.79 5.06
N ARG A 99 1.83 1.92 5.28
CA ARG A 99 2.46 3.20 5.65
C ARG A 99 2.32 4.25 4.55
N LEU A 100 2.51 3.89 3.29
CA LEU A 100 2.31 4.81 2.16
C LEU A 100 0.86 5.24 2.03
N ALA A 101 -0.10 4.34 2.26
CA ALA A 101 -1.52 4.69 2.32
C ALA A 101 -1.81 5.72 3.43
N MET A 102 -1.16 5.60 4.60
CA MET A 102 -1.25 6.60 5.68
C MET A 102 -0.53 7.92 5.35
N LEU A 103 0.53 7.85 4.54
CA LEU A 103 1.23 9.04 4.04
C LEU A 103 0.32 9.83 3.09
N TRP A 104 -0.46 9.15 2.24
CA TRP A 104 -1.49 9.80 1.41
C TRP A 104 -2.53 10.53 2.27
N ASP A 105 -3.02 9.89 3.33
CA ASP A 105 -3.96 10.53 4.28
C ASP A 105 -3.37 11.80 4.90
N HIS A 106 -2.11 11.75 5.35
CA HIS A 106 -1.41 12.93 5.87
C HIS A 106 -1.19 14.01 4.81
N LEU A 107 -0.81 13.62 3.59
CA LEU A 107 -0.57 14.56 2.50
C LEU A 107 -1.86 15.28 2.12
N PHE A 108 -2.98 14.56 1.98
CA PHE A 108 -4.27 15.16 1.66
C PHE A 108 -4.85 15.96 2.83
N GLY A 109 -4.66 15.50 4.07
CA GLY A 109 -5.02 16.28 5.26
C GLY A 109 -4.25 17.59 5.33
N TRP A 110 -2.95 17.59 5.06
CA TRP A 110 -2.13 18.78 4.98
C TRP A 110 -2.53 19.69 3.82
N LEU A 111 -2.77 19.14 2.62
CA LEU A 111 -3.25 19.90 1.47
C LEU A 111 -4.59 20.58 1.74
N ALA A 112 -5.54 19.88 2.39
CA ALA A 112 -6.84 20.44 2.74
C ALA A 112 -6.75 21.58 3.76
N GLN A 113 -5.81 21.49 4.71
CA GLN A 113 -5.53 22.58 5.65
C GLN A 113 -4.87 23.79 4.97
N ARG A 114 -3.96 23.53 4.02
CA ARG A 114 -3.18 24.57 3.34
C ARG A 114 -3.96 25.27 2.23
N TYR A 115 -4.82 24.54 1.54
CA TYR A 115 -5.69 25.01 0.47
C TYR A 115 -7.13 24.64 0.82
N PRO A 116 -7.74 25.34 1.79
CA PRO A 116 -9.14 25.12 2.13
C PRO A 116 -9.98 25.43 0.89
N THR A 117 -10.57 24.40 0.29
CA THR A 117 -11.59 24.56 -0.74
C THR A 117 -12.86 25.04 -0.06
N GLY A 118 -12.93 26.36 0.19
CA GLY A 118 -14.14 27.15 0.40
C GLY A 118 -15.10 26.74 1.51
N SER A 119 -15.01 27.44 2.64
CA SER A 119 -16.15 28.03 3.34
C SER A 119 -15.77 29.42 3.81
#